data_AF-W6NAA9-F1
#
_entry.id   AF-W6NAA9-F1
#
_cell.length_a   1.000
_cell.length_b   1.000
_cell.length_c   1.000
_cell.angle_alpha   90.00
_cell.angle_beta   90.00
_cell.angle_gamma   90.00
#
_symmetry.space_group_name_H-M   'P 1'
#
loop_
_entity.id
_entity.type
_entity.pdbx_description
1 polymer ?
#
loop_
_entity_poly.entity_id
_entity_poly.type
_entity_poly.pdbx_seq_one_letter_code
_entity_poly.pdbx_strand_id
1 'polypeptide(L)'
;MSKEMISMDKNFCIGCPEVKDIPKCIIQNIPSNSYIEDIITNSKLKCSEYFVCHKFAQSFENHKLVVLTACDECGLCQIACCKKNPASVTSLFTKKLEDVLFRDLGKASILFQSLIPSAIVASEVQVKGNFRTKRIDLVIFLNDTAYLIKLIKNLDKIPFYSRSYGEVIDTYKEIYPNINFIYGNLIPASKLRIKLPFDAQVYNLEQLYLKVGGNL
;
A
#
# COMPACT_ATOMS: atom_id res chain seq x y z
N MET A 1 -0.83 23.15 -12.19
CA MET A 1 -1.58 23.59 -10.99
C MET A 1 -1.14 22.69 -9.84
N SER A 2 -0.52 23.24 -8.80
CA SER A 2 -0.21 22.49 -7.58
C SER A 2 -1.52 22.19 -6.86
N LYS A 3 -1.95 20.93 -6.81
CA LYS A 3 -3.00 20.52 -5.86
C LYS A 3 -2.49 20.89 -4.46
N GLU A 4 -3.24 21.71 -3.72
CA GLU A 4 -2.93 21.96 -2.32
C GLU A 4 -3.06 20.63 -1.57
N MET A 5 -1.95 20.17 -1.01
CA MET A 5 -1.94 19.02 -0.13
C MET A 5 -2.59 19.46 1.18
N ILE A 6 -3.68 18.81 1.57
CA ILE A 6 -4.46 19.22 2.73
C ILE A 6 -3.95 18.45 3.95
N SER A 7 -3.87 19.13 5.10
CA SER A 7 -3.65 18.44 6.38
C SER A 7 -4.80 17.48 6.68
N MET A 8 -4.52 16.41 7.42
CA MET A 8 -5.54 15.49 7.88
C MET A 8 -6.57 16.23 8.77
N ASP A 9 -7.86 16.04 8.47
CA ASP A 9 -8.93 16.54 9.32
C ASP A 9 -8.97 15.72 10.61
N LYS A 10 -8.59 16.29 11.75
CA LYS A 10 -8.55 15.57 13.04
C LYS A 10 -9.93 15.20 13.58
N ASN A 11 -11.00 15.83 13.08
CA ASN A 11 -12.38 15.58 13.48
C ASN A 11 -13.15 14.77 12.42
N PHE A 12 -12.43 14.06 11.56
CA PHE A 12 -13.05 13.35 10.43
C PHE A 12 -14.03 12.24 10.83
N CYS A 13 -13.92 11.70 12.05
CA CYS A 13 -14.71 10.55 12.49
C CYS A 13 -16.11 10.98 12.96
N ILE A 14 -17.13 10.58 12.21
CA ILE A 14 -18.54 10.78 12.59
C ILE A 14 -19.07 9.74 13.58
N GLY A 15 -18.29 8.68 13.82
CA GLY A 15 -18.66 7.54 14.67
C GLY A 15 -19.27 6.38 13.91
N CYS A 16 -19.11 5.17 14.46
CA CYS A 16 -19.64 3.93 13.91
C CYS A 16 -20.40 3.15 14.99
N PRO A 17 -21.62 3.59 15.38
CA PRO A 17 -22.37 2.97 16.47
C PRO A 17 -22.73 1.50 16.21
N GLU A 18 -22.83 1.10 14.94
CA GLU A 18 -23.08 -0.27 14.51
C GLU A 18 -21.86 -1.20 14.65
N VAL A 19 -20.65 -0.65 14.82
CA VAL A 19 -19.43 -1.45 14.95
C VAL A 19 -19.27 -1.86 16.42
N LYS A 20 -19.42 -3.17 16.67
CA LYS A 20 -19.29 -3.77 18.01
C LYS A 20 -17.84 -3.97 18.44
N ASP A 21 -16.94 -4.16 17.47
CA ASP A 21 -15.52 -4.40 17.69
C ASP A 21 -14.66 -3.16 17.38
N ILE A 22 -13.33 -3.29 17.45
CA ILE A 22 -12.42 -2.22 17.04
C ILE A 22 -12.54 -2.00 15.51
N PRO A 23 -12.81 -0.77 15.04
CA PRO A 23 -13.00 -0.50 13.61
C PRO A 23 -11.69 -0.63 12.81
N LYS A 24 -11.85 -0.93 11.51
CA LYS A 24 -10.73 -1.07 10.56
C LYS A 24 -9.84 0.16 10.40
N CYS A 25 -10.30 1.34 10.78
CA CYS A 25 -9.47 2.55 10.78
C CYS A 25 -8.50 2.65 11.98
N ILE A 26 -8.57 1.69 12.93
CA ILE A 26 -7.69 1.57 14.09
C ILE A 26 -6.80 0.33 13.98
N ILE A 27 -7.39 -0.83 13.67
CA ILE A 27 -6.66 -2.11 13.52
C ILE A 27 -7.11 -2.80 12.24
N GLN A 28 -6.15 -3.30 11.45
CA GLN A 28 -6.43 -4.13 10.27
C GLN A 28 -5.63 -5.42 10.29
N ASN A 29 -6.26 -6.50 9.84
CA ASN A 29 -5.59 -7.75 9.53
C ASN A 29 -5.17 -7.74 8.06
N ILE A 30 -3.87 -7.73 7.83
CA ILE A 30 -3.30 -7.57 6.49
C ILE A 30 -2.47 -8.80 6.14
N PRO A 31 -2.64 -9.38 4.93
CA PRO A 31 -1.77 -10.42 4.42
C PRO A 31 -0.30 -9.97 4.45
N SER A 32 0.55 -10.73 5.13
CA SER A 32 1.99 -10.45 5.20
C SER A 32 2.78 -11.74 5.18
N ASN A 33 4.02 -11.71 4.66
CA ASN A 33 4.88 -12.89 4.62
C ASN A 33 4.22 -14.12 3.96
N SER A 34 3.29 -13.87 3.04
CA SER A 34 2.57 -14.89 2.27
C SER A 34 3.31 -15.20 0.98
N TYR A 35 3.09 -16.37 0.39
CA TYR A 35 3.63 -16.69 -0.93
C TYR A 35 2.78 -16.04 -2.03
N ILE A 36 3.40 -15.68 -3.15
CA ILE A 36 2.69 -15.08 -4.28
C ILE A 36 1.62 -16.04 -4.86
N GLU A 37 1.86 -17.35 -4.83
CA GLU A 37 0.90 -18.39 -5.23
C GLU A 37 -0.38 -18.33 -4.39
N ASP A 38 -0.24 -18.11 -3.08
CA ASP A 38 -1.38 -18.02 -2.16
C ASP A 38 -2.24 -16.80 -2.48
N ILE A 39 -1.61 -15.71 -2.89
CA ILE A 39 -2.30 -14.47 -3.31
C ILE A 39 -3.04 -14.71 -4.63
N ILE A 40 -2.38 -15.31 -5.62
CA ILE A 40 -2.96 -15.57 -6.96
C ILE A 40 -4.14 -16.53 -6.87
N THR A 41 -3.99 -17.62 -6.10
CA THR A 41 -5.02 -18.66 -5.96
C THR A 41 -6.09 -18.30 -4.95
N ASN A 42 -5.97 -17.13 -4.29
CA ASN A 42 -6.82 -16.70 -3.19
C ASN A 42 -6.97 -17.80 -2.12
N SER A 43 -5.85 -18.45 -1.80
CA SER A 43 -5.79 -19.46 -0.74
C SER A 43 -5.89 -18.76 0.63
N LYS A 44 -5.89 -19.54 1.72
CA LYS A 44 -5.98 -18.97 3.07
C LYS A 44 -4.70 -18.18 3.40
N LEU A 45 -4.75 -16.86 3.19
CA LEU A 45 -3.65 -15.94 3.48
C LEU A 45 -3.38 -15.83 4.97
N LYS A 46 -2.10 -15.79 5.34
CA LYS A 46 -1.68 -15.47 6.71
C LYS A 46 -1.74 -13.96 6.89
N CYS A 47 -2.64 -13.51 7.76
CA CYS A 47 -2.75 -12.11 8.12
C CYS A 47 -2.01 -11.83 9.43
N SER A 48 -1.40 -10.66 9.49
CA SER A 48 -0.86 -10.08 10.71
C SER A 48 -1.73 -8.89 11.11
N GLU A 49 -1.90 -8.72 12.40
CA GLU A 49 -2.63 -7.56 12.95
C GLU A 49 -1.72 -6.33 12.92
N TYR A 50 -2.22 -5.23 12.36
CA TYR A 50 -1.54 -3.94 12.32
C TYR A 50 -2.44 -2.86 12.89
N PHE A 51 -1.90 -2.10 13.83
CA PHE A 51 -2.46 -0.77 14.13
C PHE A 51 -2.36 0.09 12.87
N VAL A 52 -3.36 0.92 12.59
CA VAL A 52 -3.32 1.84 11.45
C VAL A 52 -2.40 3.01 11.77
N CYS A 53 -2.57 3.65 12.94
CA CYS A 53 -1.69 4.73 13.36
C CYS A 53 -0.29 4.21 13.71
N HIS A 54 0.73 4.72 13.01
CA HIS A 54 2.12 4.38 13.32
C HIS A 54 2.68 5.10 14.56
N LYS A 55 1.95 6.10 15.08
CA LYS A 55 2.28 6.84 16.31
C LYS A 55 1.48 6.40 17.53
N PHE A 56 0.50 5.51 17.36
CA PHE A 56 -0.50 5.20 18.40
C PHE A 56 -1.19 6.46 18.96
N ALA A 57 -1.30 7.53 18.17
CA ALA A 57 -1.87 8.81 18.56
C ALA A 57 -3.39 8.85 18.34
N GLN A 58 -4.08 7.80 18.77
CA GLN A 58 -5.52 7.63 18.61
C GLN A 58 -6.13 7.01 19.87
N SER A 59 -7.35 7.40 20.22
CA SER A 59 -8.22 6.67 21.14
C SER A 59 -9.54 6.34 20.47
N PHE A 60 -10.29 5.42 21.07
CA PHE A 60 -11.64 5.05 20.64
C PHE A 60 -12.63 5.28 21.76
N GLU A 61 -13.46 6.31 21.63
CA GLU A 61 -14.34 6.79 22.68
C GLU A 61 -15.72 7.05 22.07
N ASN A 62 -16.79 6.57 22.71
CA ASN A 62 -18.18 6.77 22.25
C ASN A 62 -18.38 6.39 20.77
N HIS A 63 -17.81 5.25 20.36
CA HIS A 63 -17.82 4.75 18.98
C HIS A 63 -17.14 5.66 17.95
N LYS A 64 -16.31 6.61 18.39
CA LYS A 64 -15.56 7.55 17.54
C LYS A 64 -14.06 7.38 17.73
N LEU A 65 -13.33 7.49 16.63
CA LEU A 65 -11.88 7.62 16.63
C LEU A 65 -11.54 9.07 17.00
N VAL A 66 -10.80 9.24 18.08
CA VAL A 66 -10.30 10.54 18.55
C VAL A 66 -8.81 10.63 18.23
N VAL A 67 -8.41 11.70 17.56
CA VAL A 67 -7.00 11.94 17.20
C VAL A 67 -6.32 12.73 18.30
N LEU A 68 -5.23 12.18 18.85
CA LEU A 68 -4.49 12.77 19.97
C LEU A 68 -3.43 13.78 19.49
N THR A 69 -2.92 14.59 20.41
CA THR A 69 -1.94 15.66 20.14
C THR A 69 -0.61 15.16 19.56
N ALA A 70 -0.23 13.92 19.86
CA ALA A 70 0.98 13.28 19.31
C ALA A 70 0.87 12.89 17.82
N CYS A 71 -0.30 13.11 17.18
CA CYS A 71 -0.53 12.79 15.78
C CYS A 71 0.32 13.68 14.87
N ASP A 72 1.07 13.06 13.96
CA ASP A 72 1.85 13.76 12.97
C ASP A 72 1.07 14.08 11.70
N GLU A 73 -0.22 13.76 11.62
CA GLU A 73 -1.11 14.06 10.49
C GLU A 73 -0.73 13.31 9.19
N CYS A 74 -0.20 12.08 9.29
CA CYS A 74 0.05 11.25 8.10
C CYS A 74 -1.23 10.84 7.33
N GLY A 75 -2.43 11.01 7.88
CA GLY A 75 -3.70 10.81 7.17
C GLY A 75 -4.14 9.35 6.95
N LEU A 76 -3.31 8.34 7.25
CA LEU A 76 -3.62 6.94 6.92
C LEU A 76 -4.94 6.45 7.55
N CYS A 77 -5.25 6.86 8.78
CA CYS A 77 -6.51 6.48 9.43
C CYS A 77 -7.76 7.10 8.82
N GLN A 78 -7.62 8.30 8.24
CA GLN A 78 -8.68 8.94 7.50
C GLN A 78 -8.93 8.20 6.18
N ILE A 79 -7.86 7.75 5.50
CA ILE A 79 -7.98 6.92 4.29
C ILE A 79 -8.56 5.54 4.61
N ALA A 80 -8.16 4.94 5.74
CA ALA A 80 -8.65 3.63 6.19
C ALA A 80 -10.10 3.64 6.71
N CYS A 81 -10.73 4.81 6.83
CA CYS A 81 -12.07 4.95 7.36
C CYS A 81 -13.13 4.61 6.30
N CYS A 82 -13.88 3.53 6.52
CA CYS A 82 -14.95 3.09 5.60
C CYS A 82 -16.15 4.06 5.51
N LYS A 83 -16.29 5.00 6.45
CA LYS A 83 -17.40 5.95 6.49
C LYS A 83 -17.12 7.29 5.79
N LYS A 84 -15.87 7.57 5.45
CA LYS A 84 -15.50 8.84 4.82
C LYS A 84 -14.78 8.57 3.51
N ASN A 85 -15.42 8.93 2.41
CA ASN A 85 -14.73 9.17 1.16
C ASN A 85 -14.28 10.64 1.16
N PRO A 86 -12.99 10.95 1.34
CA PRO A 86 -12.52 12.30 1.08
C PRO A 86 -12.88 12.69 -0.36
N ALA A 87 -13.32 13.93 -0.58
CA ALA A 87 -13.73 14.44 -1.90
C ALA A 87 -12.65 14.26 -2.98
N SER A 88 -11.37 14.16 -2.59
CA SER A 88 -10.32 13.50 -3.37
C SER A 88 -9.33 12.83 -2.44
N VAL A 89 -9.22 11.50 -2.49
CA VAL A 89 -8.30 10.72 -1.63
C VAL A 89 -6.84 11.06 -1.88
N THR A 90 -6.51 11.47 -3.11
CA THR A 90 -5.16 11.89 -3.50
C THR A 90 -4.68 13.14 -2.75
N SER A 91 -5.59 13.97 -2.22
CA SER A 91 -5.21 15.13 -1.41
C SER A 91 -4.51 14.75 -0.09
N LEU A 92 -4.69 13.51 0.37
CA LEU A 92 -4.05 12.95 1.57
C LEU A 92 -2.69 12.28 1.27
N PHE A 93 -2.22 12.25 0.02
CA PHE A 93 -0.93 11.66 -0.36
C PHE A 93 0.24 12.59 -0.03
N THR A 94 0.36 12.93 1.26
CA THR A 94 1.36 13.84 1.81
C THR A 94 2.74 13.19 1.92
N LYS A 95 3.79 14.02 2.02
CA LYS A 95 5.15 13.55 2.36
C LYS A 95 5.18 12.75 3.66
N LYS A 96 4.37 13.15 4.65
CA LYS A 96 4.28 12.43 5.94
C LYS A 96 3.68 11.04 5.75
N LEU A 97 2.66 10.89 4.90
CA LEU A 97 2.14 9.58 4.52
C LEU A 97 3.26 8.76 3.86
N GLU A 98 3.92 9.29 2.82
CA GLU A 98 5.03 8.60 2.14
C GLU A 98 6.09 8.10 3.14
N ASP A 99 6.58 8.97 4.04
CA ASP A 99 7.60 8.63 5.03
C ASP A 99 7.21 7.45 5.93
N VAL A 100 5.90 7.28 6.20
CA VAL A 100 5.34 6.14 6.94
C VAL A 100 5.37 4.87 6.09
N LEU A 101 4.85 4.91 4.86
CA LEU A 101 4.76 3.73 3.98
C LEU A 101 6.14 3.17 3.63
N PHE A 102 7.11 4.07 3.39
CA PHE A 102 8.48 3.68 3.07
C PHE A 102 9.27 3.20 4.30
N ARG A 103 8.72 3.30 5.51
CA ARG A 103 9.33 2.76 6.74
C ARG A 103 8.71 1.43 7.14
N ASP A 104 7.43 1.24 6.84
CA ASP A 104 6.65 0.09 7.27
C ASP A 104 5.74 -0.38 6.12
N LEU A 105 6.09 -1.54 5.55
CA LEU A 105 5.38 -2.13 4.42
C LEU A 105 3.95 -2.55 4.78
N GLY A 106 3.68 -2.85 6.05
CA GLY A 106 2.31 -3.12 6.51
C GLY A 106 1.41 -1.89 6.33
N LYS A 107 1.95 -0.68 6.52
CA LYS A 107 1.21 0.58 6.27
C LYS A 107 0.93 0.80 4.79
N ALA A 108 1.87 0.42 3.92
CA ALA A 108 1.66 0.42 2.47
C ALA A 108 0.49 -0.52 2.09
N SER A 109 0.46 -1.71 2.67
CA SER A 109 -0.65 -2.64 2.45
C SER A 109 -1.98 -2.11 2.98
N ILE A 110 -2.03 -1.53 4.18
CA ILE A 110 -3.24 -0.87 4.71
C ILE A 110 -3.76 0.19 3.75
N LEU A 111 -2.86 1.04 3.22
CA LEU A 111 -3.23 2.09 2.29
C LEU A 111 -3.90 1.51 1.05
N PHE A 112 -3.22 0.62 0.32
CA PHE A 112 -3.74 0.10 -0.95
C PHE A 112 -4.98 -0.79 -0.75
N GLN A 113 -5.06 -1.54 0.35
CA GLN A 113 -6.26 -2.31 0.68
C GLN A 113 -7.46 -1.42 0.97
N SER A 114 -7.23 -0.25 1.60
CA SER A 114 -8.29 0.72 1.88
C SER A 114 -8.72 1.48 0.62
N LEU A 115 -7.76 1.80 -0.26
CA LEU A 115 -8.02 2.47 -1.54
C LEU A 115 -8.73 1.56 -2.55
N ILE A 116 -8.48 0.25 -2.49
CA ILE A 116 -8.97 -0.73 -3.47
C ILE A 116 -9.51 -1.96 -2.71
N PRO A 117 -10.71 -1.86 -2.11
CA PRO A 117 -11.23 -2.90 -1.24
C PRO A 117 -11.45 -4.25 -1.92
N SER A 118 -11.61 -4.26 -3.25
CA SER A 118 -11.77 -5.48 -4.06
C SER A 118 -10.45 -6.19 -4.39
N ALA A 119 -9.30 -5.53 -4.19
CA ALA A 119 -7.99 -6.14 -4.41
C ALA A 119 -7.56 -6.97 -3.20
N ILE A 120 -6.71 -7.96 -3.44
CA ILE A 120 -5.91 -8.60 -2.40
C ILE A 120 -4.59 -7.86 -2.34
N VAL A 121 -4.27 -7.29 -1.18
CA VAL A 121 -3.01 -6.57 -0.96
C VAL A 121 -2.17 -7.26 0.10
N ALA A 122 -0.93 -7.57 -0.23
CA ALA A 122 -0.01 -8.24 0.68
C ALA A 122 1.37 -7.58 0.67
N SER A 123 1.99 -7.48 1.85
CA SER A 123 3.37 -7.02 1.99
C SER A 123 4.34 -8.16 2.28
N GLU A 124 5.62 -7.93 2.03
CA GLU A 124 6.69 -8.89 2.34
C GLU A 124 6.46 -10.26 1.68
N VAL A 125 5.99 -10.26 0.44
CA VAL A 125 5.58 -11.46 -0.28
C VAL A 125 6.78 -12.31 -0.66
N GLN A 126 6.66 -13.60 -0.39
CA GLN A 126 7.67 -14.61 -0.63
C GLN A 126 7.48 -15.24 -2.02
N VAL A 127 8.58 -15.66 -2.62
CA VAL A 127 8.63 -16.32 -3.91
C VAL A 127 9.29 -17.69 -3.72
N LYS A 128 8.67 -18.79 -4.17
CA LYS A 128 9.26 -20.13 -4.09
C LYS A 128 10.44 -20.31 -5.04
N GLY A 129 11.37 -21.20 -4.68
CA GLY A 129 12.57 -21.57 -5.46
C GLY A 129 13.89 -21.24 -4.76
N ASN A 130 15.00 -21.24 -5.50
CA ASN A 130 16.33 -20.83 -4.99
C ASN A 130 16.45 -19.30 -4.76
N PHE A 131 15.30 -18.66 -4.59
CA PHE A 131 15.10 -17.23 -4.42
C PHE A 131 14.83 -16.89 -2.95
N ARG A 132 15.41 -17.66 -2.02
CA ARG A 132 15.21 -17.59 -0.56
C ARG A 132 15.42 -16.20 0.06
N THR A 133 15.96 -15.25 -0.70
CA THR A 133 16.21 -13.85 -0.33
C THR A 133 15.43 -12.82 -1.18
N LYS A 134 14.73 -13.20 -2.25
CA LYS A 134 13.94 -12.27 -3.06
C LYS A 134 12.55 -12.09 -2.48
N ARG A 135 12.41 -11.05 -1.67
CA ARG A 135 11.14 -10.60 -1.11
C ARG A 135 10.55 -9.49 -1.98
N ILE A 136 9.28 -9.65 -2.35
CA ILE A 136 8.50 -8.60 -2.98
C ILE A 136 7.94 -7.69 -1.88
N ASP A 137 8.11 -6.37 -2.00
CA ASP A 137 7.73 -5.48 -0.90
C ASP A 137 6.21 -5.39 -0.76
N LEU A 138 5.50 -5.27 -1.88
CA LEU A 138 4.05 -5.17 -1.94
C LEU A 138 3.53 -5.88 -3.21
N VAL A 139 2.51 -6.70 -3.06
CA VAL A 139 1.73 -7.25 -4.18
C VAL A 139 0.30 -6.76 -4.06
N ILE A 140 -0.22 -6.22 -5.17
CA ILE A 140 -1.65 -5.89 -5.32
C ILE A 140 -2.19 -6.81 -6.40
N PHE A 141 -3.15 -7.66 -6.06
CA PHE A 141 -3.80 -8.56 -6.99
C PHE A 141 -5.25 -8.15 -7.22
N LEU A 142 -5.60 -7.85 -8.46
CA LEU A 142 -6.92 -7.38 -8.87
C LEU A 142 -7.20 -7.83 -10.31
N ASN A 143 -8.37 -8.43 -10.56
CA ASN A 143 -8.84 -8.82 -11.89
C ASN A 143 -7.77 -9.56 -12.71
N ASP A 144 -7.25 -10.66 -12.18
CA ASP A 144 -6.21 -11.49 -12.80
C ASP A 144 -4.90 -10.75 -13.12
N THR A 145 -4.68 -9.58 -12.52
CA THR A 145 -3.44 -8.81 -12.64
C THR A 145 -2.72 -8.74 -11.30
N ALA A 146 -1.48 -9.24 -11.28
CA ALA A 146 -0.57 -9.15 -10.14
C ALA A 146 0.42 -7.99 -10.35
N TYR A 147 0.25 -6.92 -9.58
CA TYR A 147 1.17 -5.79 -9.53
C TYR A 147 2.24 -6.06 -8.47
N LEU A 148 3.48 -6.31 -8.90
CA LEU A 148 4.63 -6.55 -8.04
C LEU A 148 5.37 -5.22 -7.84
N ILE A 149 5.22 -4.64 -6.66
CA ILE A 149 5.70 -3.29 -6.36
C ILE A 149 6.90 -3.34 -5.42
N LYS A 150 7.99 -2.70 -5.84
CA LYS A 150 9.15 -2.44 -5.00
C LYS A 150 9.09 -1.02 -4.46
N LEU A 151 9.27 -0.84 -3.14
CA LEU A 151 9.37 0.48 -2.54
C LEU A 151 10.84 0.90 -2.49
N ILE A 152 11.21 1.91 -3.29
CA ILE A 152 12.60 2.32 -3.47
C ILE A 152 12.87 3.71 -2.90
N LYS A 153 13.72 3.75 -1.87
CA LYS A 153 14.34 5.00 -1.40
C LYS A 153 15.57 5.38 -2.19
N ASN A 154 16.39 4.43 -2.64
CA ASN A 154 17.64 4.71 -3.35
C ASN A 154 17.55 4.32 -4.83
N LEU A 155 17.55 5.32 -5.72
CA LEU A 155 17.22 5.14 -7.14
C LEU A 155 18.27 4.31 -7.89
N ASP A 156 19.51 4.30 -7.42
CA ASP A 156 20.61 3.47 -7.94
C ASP A 156 20.32 1.95 -7.86
N LYS A 157 19.40 1.52 -6.98
CA LYS A 157 19.01 0.12 -6.81
C LYS A 157 17.93 -0.32 -7.79
N ILE A 158 17.31 0.59 -8.54
CA ILE A 158 16.24 0.24 -9.50
C ILE A 158 16.71 -0.85 -10.48
N PRO A 159 17.88 -0.76 -11.16
CA PRO A 159 18.29 -1.78 -12.13
C PRO A 159 18.42 -3.17 -11.52
N PHE A 160 18.94 -3.25 -10.29
CA PHE A 160 19.06 -4.50 -9.55
C PHE A 160 17.69 -5.13 -9.29
N TYR A 161 16.72 -4.36 -8.80
CA TYR A 161 15.38 -4.86 -8.54
C TYR A 161 14.60 -5.17 -9.81
N SER A 162 14.77 -4.38 -10.87
CA SER A 162 14.12 -4.63 -12.17
C SER A 162 14.55 -5.98 -12.75
N ARG A 163 15.84 -6.30 -12.71
CA ARG A 163 16.34 -7.62 -13.12
C ARG A 163 15.77 -8.72 -12.22
N SER A 164 15.86 -8.53 -10.90
CA SER A 164 15.38 -9.51 -9.93
C SER A 164 13.90 -9.83 -10.08
N TYR A 165 13.06 -8.84 -10.38
CA TYR A 165 11.62 -9.02 -10.55
C TYR A 165 11.27 -9.53 -11.94
N GLY A 166 12.06 -9.20 -12.98
CA GLY A 166 11.94 -9.82 -14.30
C GLY A 166 12.02 -11.35 -14.21
N GLU A 167 13.04 -11.87 -13.53
CA GLU A 167 13.20 -13.32 -13.32
C GLU A 167 12.01 -13.95 -12.57
N VAL A 168 11.44 -13.23 -11.60
CA VAL A 168 10.24 -13.69 -10.88
C VAL A 168 9.04 -13.71 -11.83
N ILE A 169 8.83 -12.65 -12.59
CA ILE A 169 7.72 -12.55 -13.54
C ILE A 169 7.80 -13.66 -14.58
N ASP A 170 8.97 -13.90 -15.16
CA ASP A 170 9.17 -14.92 -16.19
C ASP A 170 8.84 -16.31 -15.63
N THR A 171 9.32 -16.62 -14.43
CA THR A 171 9.00 -17.89 -13.74
C THR A 171 7.50 -18.05 -13.51
N TYR A 172 6.81 -17.02 -13.02
CA TYR A 172 5.39 -17.13 -12.65
C TYR A 172 4.45 -17.01 -13.84
N LYS A 173 4.86 -16.39 -14.95
CA LYS A 173 4.12 -16.41 -16.21
C LYS A 173 4.03 -17.81 -16.80
N GLU A 174 5.06 -18.63 -16.64
CA GLU A 174 5.03 -20.03 -17.08
C GLU A 174 4.05 -20.87 -16.24
N ILE A 175 4.01 -20.63 -14.92
CA ILE A 175 3.15 -21.38 -13.99
C ILE A 175 1.69 -20.91 -14.04
N TYR A 176 1.48 -19.60 -14.19
CA TYR A 176 0.17 -18.94 -14.18
C TYR A 176 -0.04 -18.10 -15.45
N PRO A 177 -0.18 -18.72 -16.63
CA PRO A 177 -0.20 -18.02 -17.92
C PRO A 177 -1.41 -17.09 -18.11
N ASN A 178 -2.48 -17.31 -17.34
CA ASN A 178 -3.69 -16.47 -17.38
C ASN A 178 -3.56 -15.21 -16.50
N ILE A 179 -2.51 -15.11 -15.69
CA ILE A 179 -2.29 -13.96 -14.81
C ILE A 179 -1.37 -12.96 -15.50
N ASN A 180 -1.79 -11.70 -15.53
CA ASN A 180 -0.97 -10.61 -16.02
C ASN A 180 -0.06 -10.10 -14.90
N PHE A 181 1.25 -10.18 -15.09
CA PHE A 181 2.23 -9.70 -14.12
C PHE A 181 2.81 -8.34 -14.55
N ILE A 182 2.68 -7.34 -13.68
CA ILE A 182 3.20 -5.98 -13.89
C ILE A 182 4.18 -5.64 -12.77
N TYR A 183 5.36 -5.15 -13.12
CA TYR A 183 6.34 -4.67 -12.15
C TYR A 183 6.34 -3.14 -12.07
N GLY A 184 6.45 -2.60 -10.86
CA GLY A 184 6.56 -1.15 -10.64
C GLY A 184 7.47 -0.78 -9.48
N ASN A 185 8.06 0.40 -9.57
CA ASN A 185 8.85 1.00 -8.50
C ASN A 185 8.06 2.17 -7.89
N LEU A 186 7.62 2.02 -6.65
CA LEU A 186 7.08 3.13 -5.88
C LEU A 186 8.25 3.93 -5.31
N ILE A 187 8.34 5.22 -5.67
CA ILE A 187 9.35 6.15 -5.16
C ILE A 187 8.68 7.35 -4.47
N PRO A 188 9.38 8.04 -3.53
CA PRO A 188 8.87 9.28 -2.96
C PRO A 188 8.65 10.32 -4.06
N ALA A 189 7.56 11.10 -3.99
CA ALA A 189 7.24 12.11 -5.00
C ALA A 189 8.37 13.14 -5.23
N SER A 190 9.12 13.45 -4.16
CA SER A 190 10.31 14.30 -4.22
C SER A 190 11.40 13.83 -5.21
N LYS A 191 11.39 12.55 -5.59
CA LYS A 191 12.37 11.93 -6.48
C LYS A 191 11.89 11.77 -7.92
N LEU A 192 10.62 12.08 -8.22
CA LEU A 192 10.02 11.87 -9.55
C LEU A 192 10.68 12.71 -10.66
N ARG A 193 11.24 13.87 -10.31
CA ARG A 193 11.89 14.78 -11.28
C ARG A 193 13.31 14.36 -11.66
N ILE A 194 13.87 13.36 -10.98
CA ILE A 194 15.22 12.88 -11.24
C ILE A 194 15.19 12.05 -12.52
N LYS A 195 15.85 12.53 -13.58
CA LYS A 195 16.02 11.77 -14.81
C LYS A 195 16.88 10.55 -14.52
N LEU A 196 16.30 9.37 -14.70
CA LEU A 196 17.04 8.12 -14.58
C LEU A 196 17.86 7.90 -15.87
N PRO A 197 19.08 7.33 -15.76
CA PRO A 197 19.90 7.01 -16.92
C PRO A 197 19.44 5.75 -17.66
N PHE A 198 18.27 5.20 -17.31
CA PHE A 198 17.69 3.99 -17.86
C PHE A 198 16.16 4.09 -17.81
N ASP A 199 15.49 3.33 -18.66
CA ASP A 199 14.03 3.21 -18.63
C ASP A 199 13.60 2.36 -17.43
N ALA A 200 12.73 2.91 -16.60
CA ALA A 200 12.17 2.20 -15.46
C ALA A 200 10.70 2.56 -15.27
N GLN A 201 9.90 1.54 -14.93
CA GLN A 201 8.52 1.73 -14.52
C GLN A 201 8.50 2.28 -13.09
N VAL A 202 8.34 3.59 -12.98
CA VAL A 202 8.45 4.34 -11.73
C VAL A 202 7.15 5.11 -11.51
N TYR A 203 6.67 5.08 -10.27
CA TYR A 203 5.42 5.69 -9.86
C TYR A 203 5.62 6.42 -8.52
N ASN A 204 5.00 7.59 -8.36
CA ASN A 204 4.64 8.08 -7.02
C ASN A 204 3.31 7.45 -6.56
N LEU A 205 2.82 7.82 -5.37
CA LEU A 205 1.57 7.25 -4.82
C LEU A 205 0.35 7.47 -5.73
N GLU A 206 0.18 8.69 -6.26
CA GLU A 206 -0.95 9.02 -7.13
C GLU A 206 -0.90 8.22 -8.43
N GLN A 207 0.25 8.18 -9.09
CA GLN A 207 0.42 7.42 -10.33
C GLN A 207 0.22 5.93 -10.11
N LEU A 208 0.70 5.37 -9.00
CA LEU A 208 0.51 3.96 -8.68
C LEU A 208 -0.98 3.68 -8.44
N TYR A 209 -1.67 4.48 -7.61
CA TYR A 209 -3.10 4.36 -7.35
C TYR A 209 -3.91 4.34 -8.66
N LEU A 210 -3.63 5.25 -9.60
CA LEU A 210 -4.29 5.26 -10.91
C LEU A 210 -3.93 4.03 -11.75
N LYS A 211 -2.68 3.59 -11.73
CA LYS A 211 -2.19 2.42 -12.49
C LYS A 211 -2.87 1.12 -12.06
N VAL A 212 -3.25 1.00 -10.79
CA VAL A 212 -3.94 -0.17 -10.23
C VAL A 212 -5.47 -0.07 -10.27
N GLY A 213 -6.02 0.93 -10.97
CA GLY A 213 -7.47 1.07 -11.18
C GLY A 213 -8.18 2.05 -10.25
N GLY A 214 -7.44 2.90 -9.53
CA GLY A 214 -8.00 4.01 -8.76
C GLY A 214 -8.66 5.07 -9.63
N ASN A 215 -9.73 5.69 -9.12
CA ASN A 215 -10.42 6.81 -9.75
C ASN A 215 -10.10 8.12 -8.99
N LEU A 216 -9.96 9.24 -9.71
CA LEU A 216 -9.70 10.57 -9.14
C LEU A 216 -10.96 11.24 -8.61
#